data_AF-A0A4U3KR48-F1
#
_entry.id   AF-A0A4U3KR48-F1
#
_cell.length_a   1.000
_cell.length_b   1.000
_cell.length_c   1.000
_cell.angle_alpha   90.00
_cell.angle_beta   90.00
_cell.angle_gamma   90.00
#
_symmetry.space_group_name_H-M   'P 1'
#
loop_
_entity.id
_entity.type
_entity.pdbx_description
1 polymer ?
#
loop_
_entity_poly.entity_id
_entity_poly.type
_entity_poly.pdbx_seq_one_letter_code
_entity_poly.pdbx_strand_id
1 'polypeptide(L)'
;MDVQHLSALIEMLSSLGFSASTGRILLFNACIRQKQFVIRERMCFGEDTINYQLSFHEDITSKRLTCSYYDATLRKAVEISASLINGVDVLELEKQMQAVDWQMPPENSSSDGFIIADKNTWKQEATIEEITRDLEALTSSAEGAVLANLLKYKFWTDITLQSTISELTVLKSKYELSQRFYIINGEGITATEAYRFLNNRWLERQVHANNRLLRKNAMVQHDAEPIPKSTNNKSKKPALKGEIEK
;
A
#
# COMPACT_ATOMS: atom_id res chain seq x y z
N MET A 1 -36.76 -6.91 -12.50
CA MET A 1 -35.33 -6.65 -12.76
C MET A 1 -35.27 -5.98 -14.11
N ASP A 2 -34.75 -4.76 -14.17
CA ASP A 2 -34.59 -4.01 -15.44
C ASP A 2 -33.31 -4.51 -16.11
N VAL A 3 -33.45 -5.47 -17.03
CA VAL A 3 -32.32 -6.13 -17.69
C VAL A 3 -31.56 -5.16 -18.58
N GLN A 4 -32.26 -4.24 -19.26
CA GLN A 4 -31.64 -3.24 -20.13
C GLN A 4 -30.77 -2.26 -19.33
N HIS A 5 -31.30 -1.78 -18.19
CA HIS A 5 -30.53 -0.93 -17.28
C HIS A 5 -29.28 -1.63 -16.73
N LEU A 6 -29.42 -2.91 -16.35
CA LEU A 6 -28.31 -3.69 -15.83
C LEU A 6 -27.23 -3.93 -16.89
N SER A 7 -27.63 -4.25 -18.12
CA SER A 7 -26.71 -4.41 -19.25
C SER A 7 -25.94 -3.11 -19.53
N ALA A 8 -26.61 -1.96 -19.57
CA ALA A 8 -25.96 -0.67 -19.75
C ALA A 8 -24.97 -0.34 -18.62
N LEU A 9 -25.32 -0.70 -17.37
CA LEU A 9 -24.42 -0.53 -16.23
C LEU A 9 -23.18 -1.42 -16.34
N ILE A 10 -23.33 -2.67 -16.80
CA ILE A 10 -22.20 -3.59 -17.04
C ILE A 10 -21.29 -3.08 -18.16
N GLU A 11 -21.87 -2.59 -19.26
CA GLU A 11 -21.11 -2.01 -20.38
C GLU A 11 -20.32 -0.78 -19.93
N MET A 12 -20.93 0.09 -19.11
CA MET A 12 -20.25 1.24 -18.52
C MET A 12 -19.08 0.83 -17.62
N LEU A 13 -19.27 -0.17 -16.75
CA LEU A 13 -18.16 -0.68 -15.92
C LEU A 13 -17.04 -1.28 -16.77
N SER A 14 -17.39 -1.96 -17.85
CA SER A 14 -16.42 -2.51 -18.80
C SER A 14 -15.65 -1.40 -19.52
N SER A 15 -16.29 -0.29 -19.90
CA SER A 15 -15.61 0.85 -20.55
C SER A 15 -14.68 1.58 -19.59
N LEU A 16 -14.97 1.56 -18.29
CA LEU A 16 -14.07 2.03 -17.24
C LEU A 16 -12.90 1.06 -16.96
N GLY A 17 -12.88 -0.12 -17.59
CA GLY A 17 -11.79 -1.10 -17.48
C GLY A 17 -11.96 -2.13 -16.37
N PHE A 18 -13.15 -2.27 -15.79
CA PHE A 18 -13.46 -3.33 -14.83
C PHE A 18 -13.80 -4.65 -15.54
N SER A 19 -13.44 -5.78 -14.92
CA SER A 19 -13.56 -7.09 -15.55
C SER A 19 -14.99 -7.63 -15.61
N ALA A 20 -15.20 -8.65 -16.45
CA ALA A 20 -16.51 -9.29 -16.61
C ALA A 20 -17.04 -9.98 -15.34
N SER A 21 -16.16 -10.33 -14.38
CA SER A 21 -16.56 -10.92 -13.10
C SER A 21 -17.35 -9.91 -12.25
N THR A 22 -17.01 -8.63 -12.32
CA THR A 22 -17.76 -7.52 -11.69
C THR A 22 -19.21 -7.49 -12.19
N GLY A 23 -19.45 -7.75 -13.48
CA GLY A 23 -20.80 -7.87 -14.03
C GLY A 23 -21.62 -9.02 -13.44
N ARG A 24 -20.99 -10.18 -13.17
CA ARG A 24 -21.67 -11.33 -12.52
C ARG A 24 -22.04 -11.03 -11.07
N ILE A 25 -21.13 -10.41 -10.32
CA ILE A 25 -21.38 -10.02 -8.92
C ILE A 25 -22.49 -8.97 -8.86
N LEU A 26 -22.48 -8.00 -9.78
CA LEU A 26 -23.53 -7.01 -9.93
C LEU A 26 -24.89 -7.65 -10.21
N LEU A 27 -24.96 -8.60 -11.16
CA LEU A 27 -26.18 -9.35 -11.44
C LEU A 27 -26.67 -10.12 -10.23
N PHE A 28 -25.78 -10.83 -9.53
CA PHE A 28 -26.13 -11.56 -8.31
C PHE A 28 -26.77 -10.65 -7.26
N ASN A 29 -26.15 -9.50 -6.97
CA ASN A 29 -26.68 -8.54 -5.99
C ASN A 29 -28.03 -7.94 -6.44
N ALA A 30 -28.21 -7.72 -7.74
CA ALA A 30 -29.50 -7.31 -8.31
C ALA A 30 -30.57 -8.40 -8.15
N CYS A 31 -30.24 -9.69 -8.31
CA CYS A 31 -31.15 -10.81 -8.09
C CYS A 31 -31.67 -10.86 -6.65
N ILE A 32 -30.79 -10.67 -5.67
CA ILE A 32 -31.15 -10.65 -4.24
C ILE A 32 -31.70 -9.29 -3.77
N ARG A 33 -31.88 -8.33 -4.70
CA ARG A 33 -32.47 -7.00 -4.45
C ARG A 33 -31.73 -6.18 -3.39
N GLN A 34 -30.40 -6.30 -3.35
CA GLN A 34 -29.61 -5.42 -2.50
C GLN A 34 -29.68 -3.98 -3.01
N LYS A 35 -30.09 -3.08 -2.12
CA LYS A 35 -30.23 -1.65 -2.44
C LYS A 35 -28.93 -0.87 -2.30
N GLN A 36 -27.93 -1.42 -1.61
CA GLN A 36 -26.63 -0.81 -1.45
C GLN A 36 -25.62 -1.92 -1.21
N PHE A 37 -24.51 -1.89 -1.94
CA PHE A 37 -23.42 -2.84 -1.79
C PHE A 37 -22.14 -2.32 -2.44
N VAL A 38 -21.04 -3.00 -2.19
CA VAL A 38 -19.73 -2.68 -2.75
C VAL A 38 -19.20 -3.90 -3.47
N ILE A 39 -18.72 -3.70 -4.71
CA ILE A 39 -17.92 -4.71 -5.41
C ILE A 39 -16.45 -4.33 -5.26
N ARG A 40 -15.62 -5.30 -4.85
CA ARG A 40 -14.18 -5.12 -4.73
C ARG A 40 -13.48 -5.79 -5.90
N GLU A 41 -12.57 -5.07 -6.52
CA GLU A 41 -11.75 -5.59 -7.61
C GLU A 41 -10.29 -5.25 -7.35
N ARG A 42 -9.41 -6.23 -7.50
CA ARG A 42 -7.97 -6.08 -7.30
C ARG A 42 -7.26 -6.23 -8.64
N MET A 43 -6.36 -5.29 -8.94
CA MET A 43 -5.51 -5.35 -10.13
C MET A 43 -4.04 -5.19 -9.74
N CYS A 44 -3.16 -5.83 -10.50
CA CYS A 44 -1.71 -5.72 -10.30
C CYS A 44 -1.09 -4.93 -11.45
N PHE A 45 -0.19 -4.01 -11.12
CA PHE A 45 0.57 -3.20 -12.08
C PHE A 45 2.06 -3.34 -11.76
N GLY A 46 2.71 -4.33 -12.37
CA GLY A 46 4.04 -4.76 -11.95
C GLY A 46 3.99 -5.33 -10.53
N GLU A 47 4.78 -4.76 -9.62
CA GLU A 47 4.80 -5.15 -8.20
C GLU A 47 3.77 -4.40 -7.34
N ASP A 48 3.17 -3.34 -7.89
CA ASP A 48 2.13 -2.60 -7.20
C ASP A 48 0.78 -3.31 -7.30
N THR A 49 -0.03 -3.12 -6.26
CA THR A 49 -1.43 -3.54 -6.25
C THR A 49 -2.32 -2.31 -6.21
N ILE A 50 -3.44 -2.34 -6.92
CA ILE A 50 -4.53 -1.39 -6.74
C ILE A 50 -5.81 -2.13 -6.38
N ASN A 51 -6.46 -1.66 -5.33
CA ASN A 51 -7.74 -2.17 -4.87
C ASN A 51 -8.83 -1.15 -5.18
N TYR A 52 -9.82 -1.54 -5.98
CA TYR A 52 -10.99 -0.76 -6.30
C TYR A 52 -12.17 -1.20 -5.46
N GLN A 53 -12.95 -0.23 -4.99
CA GLN A 53 -14.22 -0.43 -4.29
C GLN A 53 -15.30 0.35 -5.02
N LEU A 54 -16.07 -0.36 -5.84
CA LEU A 54 -17.17 0.19 -6.62
C LEU A 54 -18.41 0.26 -5.75
N SER A 55 -18.94 1.46 -5.53
CA SER A 55 -20.05 1.69 -4.60
C SER A 55 -21.38 1.78 -5.34
N PHE A 56 -22.23 0.78 -5.12
CA PHE A 56 -23.55 0.70 -5.73
C PHE A 56 -24.64 1.09 -4.74
N HIS A 57 -25.63 1.82 -5.24
CA HIS A 57 -26.85 2.14 -4.48
C HIS A 57 -28.06 2.27 -5.40
N GLU A 58 -29.24 2.01 -4.88
CA GLU A 58 -30.51 2.28 -5.55
C GLU A 58 -30.81 3.77 -5.47
N ASP A 59 -30.94 4.43 -6.62
CA ASP A 59 -31.39 5.81 -6.69
C ASP A 59 -32.84 5.93 -6.22
N ILE A 60 -33.10 6.87 -5.31
CA ILE A 60 -34.38 7.01 -4.62
C ILE A 60 -35.50 7.33 -5.61
N THR A 61 -35.19 8.12 -6.64
CA THR A 61 -36.15 8.67 -7.60
C THR A 61 -36.50 7.66 -8.69
N SER A 62 -35.48 7.11 -9.35
CA SER A 62 -35.63 6.20 -10.48
C SER A 62 -35.82 4.74 -10.06
N LYS A 63 -35.54 4.40 -8.79
CA LYS A 63 -35.48 3.01 -8.29
C LYS A 63 -34.51 2.13 -9.09
N ARG A 64 -33.52 2.75 -9.71
CA ARG A 64 -32.50 2.08 -10.51
C ARG A 64 -31.20 2.00 -9.73
N LEU A 65 -30.49 0.89 -9.89
CA LEU A 65 -29.19 0.71 -9.30
C LEU A 65 -28.15 1.55 -10.03
N THR A 66 -27.37 2.35 -9.33
CA THR A 66 -26.35 3.22 -9.91
C THR A 66 -24.99 2.98 -9.25
N CYS A 67 -23.93 3.28 -10.00
CA CYS A 67 -22.57 3.36 -9.48
C CYS A 67 -22.06 4.78 -9.73
N SER A 68 -22.10 5.62 -8.69
CA SER A 68 -21.75 7.05 -8.83
C SER A 68 -20.28 7.35 -8.55
N TYR A 69 -19.56 6.41 -7.94
CA TYR A 69 -18.13 6.53 -7.69
C TYR A 69 -17.51 5.17 -7.40
N TYR A 70 -16.18 5.14 -7.48
CA TYR A 70 -15.37 4.09 -6.90
C TYR A 70 -14.22 4.70 -6.11
N ASP A 71 -13.81 4.02 -5.05
CA ASP A 71 -12.59 4.34 -4.32
C ASP A 71 -11.47 3.45 -4.87
N ALA A 72 -10.33 4.05 -5.21
CA ALA A 72 -9.14 3.31 -5.62
C ALA A 72 -8.03 3.53 -4.61
N THR A 73 -7.41 2.43 -4.17
CA THR A 73 -6.29 2.42 -3.23
C THR A 73 -5.10 1.79 -3.90
N LEU A 74 -4.11 2.61 -4.26
CA LEU A 74 -2.80 2.15 -4.69
C LEU A 74 -2.02 1.70 -3.46
N ARG A 75 -1.49 0.49 -3.49
CA ARG A 75 -0.52 -0.06 -2.54
C ARG A 75 0.79 -0.30 -3.28
N LYS A 76 1.85 0.37 -2.81
CA LYS A 76 3.20 0.17 -3.34
C LYS A 76 3.80 -1.13 -2.82
N ALA A 77 4.65 -1.74 -3.64
CA ALA A 77 5.44 -2.89 -3.24
C ALA A 77 6.22 -2.61 -1.96
N VAL A 78 6.24 -3.60 -1.06
CA VAL A 78 7.01 -3.55 0.17
C VAL A 78 8.26 -4.39 -0.03
N GLU A 79 9.40 -3.71 0.02
CA GLU A 79 10.72 -4.34 0.06
C GLU A 79 11.01 -4.79 1.50
N ILE A 80 11.35 -6.07 1.65
CA ILE A 80 11.75 -6.66 2.93
C ILE A 80 13.27 -6.81 2.91
N SER A 81 13.95 -6.21 3.88
CA SER A 81 15.41 -6.28 3.98
C SER A 81 15.88 -7.64 4.47
N ALA A 82 16.99 -8.12 3.90
CA ALA A 82 17.65 -9.34 4.36
C ALA A 82 18.28 -9.14 5.74
N SER A 83 17.75 -9.84 6.74
CA SER A 83 18.24 -9.76 8.11
C SER A 83 18.09 -11.13 8.81
N LEU A 84 19.05 -11.46 9.68
CA LEU A 84 18.93 -12.56 10.62
C LEU A 84 18.64 -11.98 12.01
N ILE A 85 17.42 -12.15 12.50
CA ILE A 85 17.00 -11.58 13.79
C ILE A 85 16.45 -12.70 14.66
N ASN A 86 16.99 -12.84 15.87
CA ASN A 86 16.57 -13.86 16.84
C ASN A 86 16.60 -15.30 16.25
N GLY A 87 17.54 -15.56 15.33
CA GLY A 87 17.67 -16.86 14.66
C GLY A 87 16.70 -17.08 13.49
N VAL A 88 15.84 -16.11 13.17
CA VAL A 88 14.93 -16.14 12.02
C VAL A 88 15.56 -15.43 10.83
N ASP A 89 15.69 -16.15 9.71
CA ASP A 89 16.04 -15.57 8.41
C ASP A 89 14.78 -14.97 7.78
N VAL A 90 14.76 -13.63 7.70
CA VAL A 90 13.58 -12.88 7.27
C VAL A 90 13.24 -13.15 5.79
N LEU A 91 14.23 -13.41 4.93
CA LEU A 91 13.95 -13.70 3.51
C LEU A 91 13.41 -15.10 3.31
N GLU A 92 13.92 -16.09 4.06
CA GLU A 92 13.35 -17.43 3.99
C GLU A 92 11.93 -17.45 4.56
N LEU A 93 11.67 -16.70 5.63
CA LEU A 93 10.31 -16.52 6.16
C LEU A 93 9.38 -15.86 5.13
N GLU A 94 9.83 -14.81 4.45
CA GLU A 94 9.06 -14.17 3.37
C GLU A 94 8.68 -15.16 2.28
N LYS A 95 9.63 -15.98 1.84
CA LYS A 95 9.42 -17.00 0.81
C LYS A 95 8.44 -18.08 1.27
N GLN A 96 8.51 -18.51 2.53
CA GLN A 96 7.53 -19.44 3.12
C GLN A 96 6.14 -18.81 3.14
N MET A 97 6.02 -17.55 3.56
CA MET A 97 4.76 -16.82 3.56
C MET A 97 4.19 -16.68 2.15
N GLN A 98 5.02 -16.50 1.13
CA GLN A 98 4.57 -16.41 -0.27
C GLN A 98 4.03 -17.74 -0.82
N ALA A 99 4.47 -18.88 -0.27
CA ALA A 99 4.02 -20.20 -0.71
C ALA A 99 2.64 -20.61 -0.13
N VAL A 100 2.17 -19.91 0.92
CA VAL A 100 0.89 -20.19 1.56
C VAL A 100 -0.24 -19.43 0.86
N ASP A 101 -1.32 -20.14 0.54
CA ASP A 101 -2.59 -19.48 0.21
C ASP A 101 -3.26 -19.01 1.50
N TRP A 102 -3.25 -17.70 1.71
CA TRP A 102 -3.82 -17.06 2.90
C TRP A 102 -5.33 -16.80 2.78
N GLN A 103 -5.97 -17.09 1.63
CA GLN A 103 -7.41 -16.99 1.49
C GLN A 103 -8.09 -18.21 2.13
N MET A 104 -8.42 -18.09 3.42
CA MET A 104 -9.04 -19.16 4.21
C MET A 104 -10.54 -18.92 4.49
N PRO A 105 -11.40 -19.96 4.39
CA PRO A 105 -11.10 -21.27 3.80
C PRO A 105 -10.96 -21.15 2.27
N PRO A 106 -10.10 -21.94 1.62
CA PRO A 106 -10.05 -21.98 0.17
C PRO A 106 -11.44 -22.37 -0.34
N GLU A 107 -11.98 -21.67 -1.33
CA GLU A 107 -13.35 -21.88 -1.84
C GLU A 107 -13.63 -23.33 -2.29
N ASN A 108 -12.59 -24.16 -2.43
CA ASN A 108 -12.62 -25.54 -2.89
C ASN A 108 -12.09 -26.57 -1.87
N SER A 109 -11.86 -26.24 -0.59
CA SER A 109 -11.53 -27.29 0.38
C SER A 109 -12.78 -28.12 0.71
N SER A 110 -12.91 -29.25 0.02
CA SER A 110 -13.76 -30.34 0.49
C SER A 110 -13.28 -30.71 1.90
N SER A 111 -14.11 -30.48 2.90
CA SER A 111 -13.88 -30.88 4.30
C SER A 111 -13.74 -32.40 4.48
N ASP A 112 -13.95 -33.16 3.41
CA ASP A 112 -13.80 -34.61 3.33
C ASP A 112 -12.31 -34.98 3.43
N GLY A 113 -11.81 -35.05 4.68
CA GLY A 113 -10.47 -35.55 4.96
C GLY A 113 -9.76 -34.87 6.14
N PHE A 114 -10.31 -33.80 6.71
CA PHE A 114 -9.69 -33.15 7.87
C PHE A 114 -9.81 -34.01 9.13
N ILE A 115 -8.68 -34.51 9.63
CA ILE A 115 -8.61 -35.31 10.86
C ILE A 115 -7.57 -34.67 11.78
N ILE A 116 -8.03 -34.01 12.84
CA ILE A 116 -7.15 -33.29 13.79
C ILE A 116 -6.00 -34.18 14.31
N ALA A 117 -6.28 -35.46 14.56
CA ALA A 117 -5.30 -36.41 15.06
C ALA A 117 -4.24 -36.84 14.03
N ASP A 118 -4.47 -36.62 12.72
CA ASP A 118 -3.52 -36.95 11.66
C ASP A 118 -2.91 -35.67 11.06
N LYS A 119 -1.66 -35.40 11.45
CA LYS A 119 -0.85 -34.26 10.97
C LYS A 119 -0.65 -34.23 9.46
N ASN A 120 -0.85 -35.35 8.77
CA ASN A 120 -0.79 -35.37 7.30
C ASN A 120 -1.99 -34.68 6.64
N THR A 121 -3.11 -34.53 7.36
CA THR A 121 -4.33 -33.91 6.84
C THR A 121 -4.34 -32.39 6.99
N TRP A 122 -3.41 -31.82 7.78
CA TRP A 122 -3.30 -30.38 8.05
C TRP A 122 -1.89 -29.83 7.83
N LYS A 123 -1.23 -30.26 6.75
CA LYS A 123 0.16 -29.82 6.44
C LYS A 123 0.27 -28.31 6.25
N GLN A 124 -0.73 -27.68 5.64
CA GLN A 124 -0.74 -26.23 5.43
C GLN A 124 -0.85 -25.50 6.77
N GLU A 125 -1.71 -25.97 7.68
CA GLU A 125 -1.86 -25.40 9.01
C GLU A 125 -0.59 -25.57 9.84
N ALA A 126 0.14 -26.69 9.69
CA ALA A 126 1.45 -26.87 10.31
C ALA A 126 2.47 -25.84 9.80
N THR A 127 2.48 -25.56 8.50
CA THR A 127 3.30 -24.49 7.92
C THR A 127 2.89 -23.10 8.43
N ILE A 128 1.58 -22.84 8.56
CA ILE A 128 1.08 -21.57 9.12
C ILE A 128 1.51 -21.41 10.58
N GLU A 129 1.46 -22.49 11.39
CA GLU A 129 1.92 -22.49 12.77
C GLU A 129 3.42 -22.16 12.86
N GLU A 130 4.26 -22.78 12.02
CA GLU A 130 5.69 -22.50 11.95
C GLU A 130 5.97 -21.04 11.58
N ILE A 131 5.34 -20.52 10.52
CA ILE A 131 5.42 -19.11 10.12
C ILE A 131 5.00 -18.19 11.28
N THR A 132 3.92 -18.53 11.98
CA THR A 132 3.40 -17.71 13.08
C THR A 132 4.40 -17.66 14.24
N ARG A 133 5.02 -18.80 14.58
CA ARG A 133 6.07 -18.86 15.60
C ARG A 133 7.29 -18.02 15.22
N ASP A 134 7.70 -18.06 13.96
CA ASP A 134 8.85 -17.26 13.48
C ASP A 134 8.53 -15.75 13.48
N LEU A 135 7.30 -15.37 13.10
CA LEU A 135 6.83 -13.99 13.24
C LEU A 135 6.81 -13.53 14.70
N GLU A 136 6.41 -14.38 15.64
CA GLU A 136 6.45 -14.07 17.08
C GLU A 136 7.90 -13.95 17.59
N ALA A 137 8.80 -14.84 17.17
CA ALA A 137 10.21 -14.75 17.52
C ALA A 137 10.84 -13.42 17.04
N LEU A 138 10.48 -12.95 15.85
CA LEU A 138 10.90 -11.63 15.35
C LEU A 138 10.44 -10.49 16.26
N THR A 139 9.23 -10.55 16.81
CA THR A 139 8.70 -9.47 17.68
C THR A 139 9.43 -9.30 19.01
N SER A 140 10.34 -10.22 19.38
CA SER A 140 11.14 -10.10 20.60
C SER A 140 12.17 -8.97 20.56
N SER A 141 12.43 -8.37 19.39
CA SER A 141 13.26 -7.17 19.24
C SER A 141 12.47 -6.04 18.56
N ALA A 142 12.85 -4.78 18.81
CA ALA A 142 12.17 -3.64 18.21
C ALA A 142 12.29 -3.63 16.67
N GLU A 143 13.48 -3.97 16.14
CA GLU A 143 13.70 -4.08 14.70
C GLU A 143 12.92 -5.25 14.09
N GLY A 144 12.94 -6.42 14.73
CA GLY A 144 12.20 -7.59 14.27
C GLY A 144 10.69 -7.38 14.32
N ALA A 145 10.16 -6.63 15.29
CA ALA A 145 8.75 -6.27 15.35
C ALA A 145 8.31 -5.43 14.13
N VAL A 146 9.16 -4.51 13.66
CA VAL A 146 8.89 -3.73 12.44
C VAL A 146 8.83 -4.66 11.22
N LEU A 147 9.80 -5.57 11.08
CA LEU A 147 9.84 -6.51 9.94
C LEU A 147 8.67 -7.51 9.97
N ALA A 148 8.31 -8.02 11.15
CA ALA A 148 7.14 -8.88 11.32
C ALA A 148 5.87 -8.14 10.89
N ASN A 149 5.69 -6.88 11.30
CA ASN A 149 4.54 -6.08 10.87
C ASN A 149 4.54 -5.80 9.36
N LEU A 150 5.70 -5.59 8.74
CA LEU A 150 5.82 -5.44 7.28
C LEU A 150 5.45 -6.71 6.52
N LEU A 151 5.92 -7.87 6.99
CA LEU A 151 5.56 -9.18 6.42
C LEU A 151 4.06 -9.45 6.54
N LYS A 152 3.48 -9.26 7.73
CA LYS A 152 2.03 -9.36 7.93
C LYS A 152 1.28 -8.38 7.05
N TYR A 153 1.75 -7.14 6.89
CA TYR A 153 1.14 -6.19 5.98
C TYR A 153 1.21 -6.62 4.52
N LYS A 154 2.32 -7.22 4.08
CA LYS A 154 2.49 -7.72 2.71
C LYS A 154 1.55 -8.86 2.36
N PHE A 155 1.36 -9.82 3.26
CA PHE A 155 0.61 -11.05 3.00
C PHE A 155 -0.81 -11.09 3.58
N TRP A 156 -1.07 -10.37 4.67
CA TRP A 156 -2.33 -10.46 5.43
C TRP A 156 -3.25 -9.24 5.27
N THR A 157 -2.88 -8.24 4.47
CA THR A 157 -3.79 -7.12 4.19
C THR A 157 -4.87 -7.53 3.19
N ASP A 158 -6.08 -7.00 3.38
CA ASP A 158 -7.30 -7.30 2.59
C ASP A 158 -7.86 -8.72 2.77
N ILE A 159 -7.36 -9.49 3.74
CA ILE A 159 -7.92 -10.77 4.17
C ILE A 159 -8.34 -10.74 5.64
N THR A 160 -8.90 -11.84 6.13
CA THR A 160 -9.42 -11.98 7.51
C THR A 160 -8.35 -11.74 8.59
N LEU A 161 -7.09 -11.97 8.26
CA LEU A 161 -5.95 -11.80 9.16
C LEU A 161 -5.50 -10.34 9.34
N GLN A 162 -6.06 -9.38 8.59
CA GLN A 162 -5.65 -7.97 8.63
C GLN A 162 -5.73 -7.36 10.05
N SER A 163 -6.67 -7.82 10.87
CA SER A 163 -6.87 -7.34 12.26
C SER A 163 -5.68 -7.64 13.18
N THR A 164 -4.81 -8.58 12.80
CA THR A 164 -3.63 -8.99 13.58
C THR A 164 -2.39 -8.14 13.28
N ILE A 165 -2.47 -7.23 12.29
CA ILE A 165 -1.37 -6.35 11.91
C ILE A 165 -1.32 -5.17 12.89
N SER A 166 -0.31 -5.14 13.75
CA SER A 166 -0.02 -3.99 14.59
C SER A 166 0.40 -2.79 13.73
N GLU A 167 0.04 -1.58 14.16
CA GLU A 167 0.37 -0.34 13.46
C GLU A 167 -0.11 -0.26 12.00
N LEU A 168 -1.17 -1.00 11.65
CA LEU A 168 -1.72 -1.03 10.29
C LEU A 168 -1.97 0.38 9.71
N THR A 169 -2.47 1.31 10.52
CA THR A 169 -2.70 2.70 10.09
C THR A 169 -1.42 3.39 9.65
N VAL A 170 -0.30 3.16 10.35
CA VAL A 170 1.01 3.71 9.99
C VAL A 170 1.49 3.09 8.69
N LEU A 171 1.39 1.77 8.54
CA LEU A 171 1.78 1.06 7.32
C LEU A 171 0.94 1.51 6.12
N LYS A 172 -0.38 1.64 6.26
CA LYS A 172 -1.26 2.18 5.22
C LYS A 172 -0.88 3.60 4.85
N SER A 173 -0.61 4.46 5.84
CA SER A 173 -0.14 5.83 5.55
C SER A 173 1.20 5.85 4.80
N LYS A 174 2.06 4.87 5.06
CA LYS A 174 3.40 4.75 4.49
C LYS A 174 3.38 4.17 3.09
N TYR A 175 2.53 3.16 2.81
CA TYR A 175 2.54 2.33 1.59
C TYR A 175 1.30 2.48 0.70
N GLU A 176 0.24 3.14 1.18
CA GLU A 176 -1.00 3.31 0.44
C GLU A 176 -1.30 4.78 0.09
N LEU A 177 -2.02 4.94 -1.02
CA LEU A 177 -2.64 6.18 -1.42
C LEU A 177 -4.03 5.88 -1.98
N SER A 178 -5.05 6.48 -1.36
CA SER A 178 -6.44 6.29 -1.76
C SER A 178 -7.02 7.57 -2.35
N GLN A 179 -7.86 7.42 -3.38
CA GLN A 179 -8.63 8.51 -3.96
C GLN A 179 -9.99 8.01 -4.44
N ARG A 180 -11.02 8.81 -4.22
CA ARG A 180 -12.34 8.63 -4.81
C ARG A 180 -12.38 9.20 -6.21
N PHE A 181 -12.93 8.43 -7.15
CA PHE A 181 -13.20 8.82 -8.52
C PHE A 181 -14.70 8.76 -8.78
N TYR A 182 -15.26 9.87 -9.26
CA TYR A 182 -16.70 9.97 -9.53
C TYR A 182 -17.00 9.55 -10.97
N ILE A 183 -18.16 8.92 -11.14
CA ILE A 183 -18.73 8.55 -12.42
C ILE A 183 -19.95 9.44 -12.63
N ILE A 184 -19.91 10.27 -13.66
CA ILE A 184 -20.97 11.24 -13.97
C ILE A 184 -21.48 10.90 -15.36
N ASN A 185 -22.79 10.63 -15.46
CA ASN A 185 -23.45 10.27 -16.73
C ASN A 185 -22.81 9.07 -17.45
N GLY A 186 -22.26 8.12 -16.69
CA GLY A 186 -21.57 6.95 -17.24
C GLY A 186 -20.15 7.20 -17.73
N GLU A 187 -19.65 8.43 -17.58
CA GLU A 187 -18.25 8.79 -17.87
C GLU A 187 -17.47 8.96 -16.56
N GLY A 188 -16.21 8.56 -16.57
CA GLY A 188 -15.33 8.66 -15.41
C GLY A 188 -13.90 8.31 -15.78
N ILE A 189 -13.00 8.52 -14.83
CA ILE A 189 -11.61 8.06 -14.94
C ILE A 189 -11.63 6.53 -14.99
N THR A 190 -10.93 5.94 -15.95
CA THR A 190 -10.81 4.48 -16.06
C THR A 190 -9.94 3.92 -14.93
N ALA A 191 -10.05 2.62 -14.63
CA ALA A 191 -9.22 1.94 -13.65
C ALA A 191 -7.72 2.18 -13.89
N THR A 192 -7.27 2.04 -15.13
CA THR A 192 -5.87 2.26 -15.53
C THR A 192 -5.43 3.72 -15.35
N GLU A 193 -6.30 4.69 -15.66
CA GLU A 193 -5.99 6.10 -15.43
C GLU A 193 -5.95 6.46 -13.94
N ALA A 194 -6.83 5.86 -13.12
CA ALA A 194 -6.77 6.01 -11.67
C ALA A 194 -5.46 5.50 -11.09
N TYR A 195 -4.95 4.36 -11.59
CA TYR A 195 -3.61 3.87 -11.25
C TYR A 195 -2.52 4.89 -11.61
N ARG A 196 -2.51 5.39 -12.85
CA ARG A 196 -1.53 6.39 -13.30
C ARG A 196 -1.58 7.66 -12.46
N PHE A 197 -2.78 8.15 -12.16
CA PHE A 197 -3.01 9.32 -11.32
C PHE A 197 -2.44 9.12 -9.92
N LEU A 198 -2.76 8.00 -9.27
CA LEU A 198 -2.27 7.68 -7.93
C LEU A 198 -0.75 7.49 -7.92
N ASN A 199 -0.19 6.83 -8.93
CA ASN A 199 1.25 6.64 -9.03
C ASN A 199 2.00 7.96 -9.24
N ASN A 200 1.47 8.88 -10.06
CA ASN A 200 2.05 10.22 -10.20
C ASN A 200 2.02 10.99 -8.87
N ARG A 201 0.87 10.97 -8.18
CA ARG A 201 0.73 11.62 -6.87
C ARG A 201 1.65 11.00 -5.82
N TRP A 202 1.92 9.70 -5.91
CA TRP A 202 2.92 9.04 -5.08
C TRP A 202 4.33 9.56 -5.34
N LEU A 203 4.73 9.66 -6.61
CA LEU A 203 6.05 10.19 -6.99
C LEU A 203 6.23 11.64 -6.53
N GLU A 204 5.22 12.49 -6.70
CA GLU A 204 5.22 13.86 -6.18
C GLU A 204 5.45 13.91 -4.67
N ARG A 205 4.76 13.05 -3.91
CA ARG A 205 4.95 12.92 -2.45
C ARG A 205 6.40 12.56 -2.11
N GLN A 206 7.03 11.64 -2.85
CA GLN A 206 8.43 11.27 -2.64
C GLN A 206 9.39 12.43 -2.94
N VAL A 207 9.18 13.15 -4.05
CA VAL A 207 9.99 14.32 -4.41
C VAL A 207 9.89 15.41 -3.35
N HIS A 208 8.68 15.71 -2.86
CA HIS A 208 8.50 16.71 -1.81
C HIS A 208 9.14 16.29 -0.48
N ALA A 209 9.08 15.02 -0.11
CA ALA A 209 9.75 14.49 1.07
C ALA A 209 11.28 14.63 0.95
N ASN A 210 11.84 14.24 -0.19
CA ASN A 210 13.28 14.35 -0.46
C ASN A 210 13.76 15.81 -0.43
N ASN A 211 13.03 16.72 -1.10
CA ASN A 211 13.35 18.15 -1.11
C ASN A 211 13.32 18.76 0.30
N ARG A 212 12.41 18.31 1.18
CA ARG A 212 12.38 18.73 2.59
C ARG A 212 13.61 18.24 3.36
N LEU A 213 14.05 17.01 3.12
CA LEU A 213 15.26 16.46 3.76
C LEU A 213 16.52 17.20 3.32
N LEU A 214 16.67 17.44 2.01
CA LEU A 214 17.80 18.21 1.47
C LEU A 214 17.89 19.61 2.07
N ARG A 215 16.74 20.31 2.20
CA ARG A 215 16.69 21.63 2.85
C ARG A 215 17.06 21.57 4.34
N LYS A 216 16.59 20.58 5.08
CA LYS A 216 16.96 20.40 6.49
C LYS A 216 18.47 20.16 6.66
N ASN A 217 19.05 19.30 5.83
CA ASN A 217 20.48 19.00 5.87
C ASN A 217 21.33 20.24 5.53
N ALA A 218 20.88 21.07 4.57
CA ALA A 218 21.55 22.33 4.24
C ALA A 218 21.50 23.36 5.38
N MET A 219 20.43 23.41 6.17
CA MET A 219 20.34 24.32 7.33
C MET A 219 21.23 23.86 8.49
N VAL A 220 21.31 22.56 8.76
CA VAL A 220 22.18 22.00 9.81
C VAL A 220 23.67 22.21 9.51
N GLN A 221 24.07 22.22 8.24
CA GLN A 221 25.45 22.52 7.83
C GLN A 221 25.81 24.00 8.01
N HIS A 222 24.85 24.92 7.94
CA HIS A 222 25.09 26.36 8.04
C HIS A 222 25.20 26.86 9.50
N ASP A 223 24.69 26.09 10.47
CA ASP A 223 24.79 26.37 11.91
C ASP A 223 26.04 25.76 12.58
N ALA A 224 26.85 25.00 11.83
CA ALA A 224 28.02 24.27 12.34
C ALA A 224 29.38 24.94 12.06
N GLU A 225 29.42 26.09 11.39
CA GLU A 225 30.68 26.85 11.24
C GLU A 225 30.90 27.77 12.45
N PRO A 226 31.93 27.52 13.29
CA PRO A 226 32.31 28.48 14.32
C PRO A 226 32.96 29.67 13.64
N ILE A 227 32.38 30.86 13.82
CA ILE A 227 32.97 32.14 13.45
C ILE A 227 34.40 32.19 14.03
N PRO A 228 35.46 32.25 13.22
CA PRO A 228 36.80 32.40 13.75
C PRO A 228 36.89 33.80 14.38
N LYS A 229 37.15 33.84 15.69
CA LYS A 229 37.43 35.08 16.42
C LYS A 229 38.64 35.75 15.78
N SER A 230 38.38 36.84 15.06
CA SER A 230 39.40 37.76 14.56
C SER A 230 40.18 38.35 15.74
N THR A 231 41.36 37.80 16.01
CA THR A 231 42.37 38.43 16.88
C THR A 231 43.00 39.59 16.14
N ASN A 232 42.55 40.79 16.51
CA ASN A 232 42.99 42.07 15.99
C ASN A 232 44.40 42.40 16.54
N ASN A 233 45.46 41.95 15.85
CA ASN A 233 46.82 42.36 16.15
C ASN A 233 47.23 43.58 15.29
N LYS A 234 47.14 44.76 15.91
CA LYS A 234 47.80 45.99 15.44
C LYS A 234 49.32 45.82 15.59
N SER A 235 50.03 45.59 14.49
CA SER A 235 51.47 45.79 14.41
C SER A 235 51.80 46.97 13.48
N LYS A 236 52.49 47.92 14.11
CA LYS A 236 53.01 49.20 13.62
C LYS A 236 53.79 49.10 12.30
N LYS A 237 53.54 50.04 11.39
CA LYS A 237 54.47 50.44 10.31
C LYS A 237 55.78 51.00 10.89
N PRO A 238 56.93 50.76 10.23
CA PRO A 238 58.02 51.72 10.18
C PRO A 238 58.09 52.38 8.80
N ALA A 239 58.49 53.65 8.80
CA ALA A 239 58.79 54.46 7.64
C ALA A 239 60.32 54.61 7.48
N LEU A 240 60.82 54.54 6.25
CA LEU A 240 62.07 55.14 5.76
C LEU A 240 61.94 55.23 4.23
N LYS A 241 61.86 56.44 3.66
CA LYS A 241 62.96 57.18 2.97
C LYS A 241 63.62 56.30 1.89
N GLY A 242 63.62 56.61 0.60
CA GLY A 242 63.46 57.86 -0.15
C GLY A 242 64.68 58.00 -1.05
N GLU A 243 64.51 58.09 -2.37
CA GLU A 243 65.46 58.73 -3.30
C GLU A 243 64.81 58.88 -4.68
N ILE A 244 64.84 60.10 -5.20
CA ILE A 244 64.45 60.52 -6.55
C ILE A 244 65.76 60.79 -7.28
N GLU A 245 65.93 60.24 -8.48
CA GLU A 245 66.95 60.68 -9.44
C GLU A 245 66.32 61.63 -10.47
N LYS A 246 66.93 62.82 -10.55
CA LYS A 246 66.88 63.88 -11.58
C LYS A 246 65.73 64.88 -11.55
#